data_AF-A0A944WKU7-F1
#
_entry.id   AF-A0A944WKU7-F1
#
_cell.length_a   1.000
_cell.length_b   1.000
_cell.length_c   1.000
_cell.angle_alpha   90.00
_cell.angle_beta   90.00
_cell.angle_gamma   90.00
#
_symmetry.space_group_name_H-M   'P 1'
#
loop_
_entity.id
_entity.type
_entity.pdbx_description
1 polymer ?
#
loop_
_entity_poly.entity_id
_entity_poly.type
_entity_poly.pdbx_seq_one_letter_code
_entity_poly.pdbx_strand_id
1 'polypeptide(L)'
;MEQVNDKLELVYGLEDKPSPMESAYAALQHLLAIIVGIITPTLIIGGVLGLGERIPYLISMSLIVSGVATFIQAKRIGPIGSGLLSVQGTSFAFLGAILTAGFIVKGQG
;
A
#
# COMPACT_ATOMS: atom_id res chain seq x y z
N MET A 1 -1.38 9.59 43.27
CA MET A 1 -1.75 10.52 42.17
C MET A 1 -1.81 9.68 40.91
N GLU A 2 -2.99 9.67 40.30
CA GLU A 2 -3.45 8.95 39.10
C GLU A 2 -2.37 8.29 38.23
N GLN A 3 -2.38 6.96 38.18
CA GLN A 3 -1.78 6.20 37.08
C GLN A 3 -2.71 6.38 35.87
N VAL A 4 -2.39 7.30 34.98
CA VAL A 4 -3.06 7.43 33.67
C VAL A 4 -2.64 6.21 32.82
N ASN A 5 -3.27 5.08 33.09
CA ASN A 5 -3.27 3.92 32.20
C ASN A 5 -4.50 4.06 31.30
N ASP A 6 -4.44 5.00 30.36
CA ASP A 6 -5.32 5.01 29.19
C ASP A 6 -4.96 3.78 28.35
N LYS A 7 -5.50 2.62 28.75
CA LYS A 7 -5.64 1.50 27.84
C LYS A 7 -6.51 2.03 26.70
N LEU A 8 -5.91 2.24 25.53
CA LEU A 8 -6.65 2.48 24.29
C LEU A 8 -7.86 1.55 24.27
N GLU A 9 -9.06 2.11 24.40
CA GLU A 9 -10.31 1.34 24.40
C GLU A 9 -10.56 0.90 22.95
N LEU A 10 -9.90 -0.18 22.55
CA LEU A 10 -10.01 -0.72 21.20
C LEU A 10 -11.32 -1.52 21.10
N VAL A 11 -12.11 -1.24 20.05
CA VAL A 11 -13.31 -2.04 19.71
C VAL A 11 -12.93 -3.50 19.39
N TYR A 12 -11.74 -3.71 18.80
CA TYR A 12 -11.12 -5.01 18.58
C TYR A 12 -9.63 -4.94 18.90
N GLY A 13 -9.11 -5.91 19.64
CA GLY A 13 -7.68 -6.13 19.86
C GLY A 13 -6.96 -6.58 18.59
N LEU A 14 -5.63 -6.46 18.57
CA LEU A 14 -4.80 -6.79 17.39
C LEU A 14 -4.92 -8.25 16.93
N GLU A 15 -5.11 -9.16 17.87
CA GLU A 15 -5.22 -10.61 17.62
C GLU A 15 -6.67 -11.11 17.61
N ASP A 16 -7.63 -10.19 17.77
CA ASP A 16 -9.04 -10.55 17.78
C ASP A 16 -9.49 -10.97 16.39
N LYS A 17 -10.37 -11.96 16.35
CA LYS A 17 -10.96 -12.48 15.11
C LYS A 17 -12.46 -12.20 15.16
N PRO A 18 -12.92 -11.04 14.61
CA PRO A 18 -14.33 -10.73 14.50
C PRO A 18 -15.08 -11.78 13.69
N SER A 19 -16.41 -11.67 13.62
CA SER A 19 -17.18 -12.54 12.74
C SER A 19 -16.67 -12.44 11.28
N PRO A 20 -16.76 -13.52 10.49
CA PRO A 20 -16.27 -13.51 9.10
C PRO A 20 -16.86 -12.37 8.26
N MET A 21 -18.11 -11.98 8.53
CA MET A 21 -18.77 -10.89 7.82
C MET A 21 -18.19 -9.52 8.18
N GLU A 22 -18.00 -9.22 9.48
CA GLU A 22 -17.39 -7.97 9.91
C GLU A 22 -15.95 -7.84 9.39
N SER A 23 -15.19 -8.92 9.45
CA SER A 23 -13.83 -8.97 8.90
C SER A 23 -13.81 -8.73 7.39
N ALA A 24 -14.76 -9.30 6.65
CA ALA A 24 -14.88 -9.08 5.21
C ALA A 24 -15.25 -7.62 4.89
N TYR A 25 -16.16 -7.00 5.64
CA TYR A 25 -16.50 -5.58 5.47
C TYR A 25 -15.31 -4.67 5.78
N ALA A 26 -14.60 -4.92 6.88
CA ALA A 26 -13.40 -4.17 7.23
C ALA A 26 -12.31 -4.32 6.17
N ALA A 27 -12.07 -5.55 5.67
CA ALA A 27 -11.11 -5.80 4.59
C ALA A 27 -11.50 -5.09 3.29
N LEU A 28 -12.78 -5.07 2.94
CA LEU A 28 -13.28 -4.34 1.77
C LEU A 28 -13.09 -2.83 1.92
N GLN A 29 -13.47 -2.25 3.06
CA GLN A 29 -13.26 -0.83 3.35
C GLN A 29 -11.78 -0.47 3.27
N HIS A 30 -10.92 -1.32 3.82
CA HIS A 30 -9.49 -1.15 3.79
C HIS A 30 -8.94 -1.18 2.35
N LEU A 31 -9.39 -2.15 1.54
CA LEU A 31 -9.04 -2.22 0.12
C LEU A 31 -9.45 -0.94 -0.63
N LEU A 32 -10.66 -0.45 -0.40
CA LEU A 32 -11.17 0.78 -1.00
C LEU A 32 -10.38 2.01 -0.54
N ALA A 33 -9.89 2.04 0.70
CA ALA A 33 -9.08 3.14 1.22
C ALA A 33 -7.69 3.19 0.56
N ILE A 34 -7.06 2.04 0.32
CA ILE A 34 -5.67 1.97 -0.15
C ILE A 34 -5.55 2.01 -1.68
N ILE A 35 -6.60 1.64 -2.42
CA ILE A 35 -6.55 1.49 -3.88
C ILE A 35 -6.11 2.78 -4.59
N VAL A 36 -6.64 3.93 -4.17
CA VAL A 36 -6.27 5.24 -4.73
C VAL A 36 -4.81 5.55 -4.42
N GLY A 37 -4.38 5.31 -3.18
CA GLY A 37 -2.99 5.53 -2.76
C GLY A 37 -1.96 4.73 -3.57
N ILE A 38 -2.31 3.51 -3.98
CA ILE A 38 -1.42 2.64 -4.77
C ILE A 38 -1.42 3.02 -6.25
N ILE A 39 -2.59 3.32 -6.82
CA ILE A 39 -2.76 3.58 -8.26
C ILE A 39 -2.23 4.97 -8.64
N THR A 40 -2.50 6.00 -7.83
CA THR A 40 -2.22 7.40 -8.17
C THR A 40 -0.76 7.68 -8.53
N PRO A 41 0.27 7.24 -7.76
CA PRO A 41 1.66 7.48 -8.14
C PRO A 41 2.03 6.89 -9.51
N THR A 42 1.54 5.68 -9.78
CA THR A 42 1.78 4.97 -11.04
C THR A 42 1.14 5.73 -12.21
N LEU A 43 -0.08 6.24 -12.02
CA LEU A 43 -0.80 7.03 -13.01
C LEU A 43 -0.09 8.36 -13.28
N ILE A 44 0.39 9.05 -12.24
CA ILE A 44 1.15 10.30 -12.38
C ILE A 44 2.42 10.05 -13.20
N ILE A 45 3.23 9.05 -12.83
CA ILE A 45 4.47 8.73 -13.54
C ILE A 45 4.18 8.37 -15.00
N GLY A 46 3.24 7.46 -15.22
CA GLY A 46 2.90 6.98 -16.55
C GLY A 46 2.31 8.06 -17.45
N GLY A 47 1.47 8.94 -16.91
CA GLY A 47 0.89 10.07 -17.62
C GLY A 47 1.93 11.11 -18.00
N VAL A 48 2.79 11.51 -17.07
CA VAL A 48 3.84 12.54 -17.29
C VAL A 48 4.90 12.05 -18.29
N LEU A 49 5.31 10.78 -18.19
CA LEU A 49 6.29 10.21 -19.13
C LEU A 49 5.67 9.83 -20.49
N GLY A 50 4.34 9.75 -20.58
CA GLY A 50 3.63 9.42 -21.81
C GLY A 50 3.68 7.92 -22.15
N LEU A 51 3.54 7.04 -21.15
CA LEU A 51 3.67 5.59 -21.32
C LEU A 51 2.46 4.91 -21.98
N GLY A 52 1.37 5.65 -22.22
CA GLY A 52 0.20 5.20 -22.99
C GLY A 52 -0.36 3.86 -22.51
N GLU A 53 -0.38 2.87 -23.41
CA GLU A 53 -0.93 1.53 -23.18
C GLU A 53 -0.20 0.73 -22.09
N ARG A 54 0.98 1.17 -21.63
CA ARG A 54 1.71 0.51 -20.54
C ARG A 54 1.22 0.92 -19.15
N ILE A 55 0.42 1.98 -19.03
CA ILE A 55 -0.09 2.46 -17.74
C ILE A 55 -0.91 1.39 -17.00
N PRO A 56 -1.91 0.72 -17.62
CA PRO A 56 -2.68 -0.33 -16.95
C PRO A 56 -1.81 -1.49 -16.47
N TYR A 57 -0.81 -1.86 -17.26
CA TYR A 57 0.15 -2.91 -16.89
C TYR A 57 0.95 -2.54 -15.64
N LEU A 58 1.46 -1.32 -15.56
CA LEU A 58 2.17 -0.83 -14.38
C LEU A 58 1.27 -0.76 -13.14
N ILE A 59 0.00 -0.37 -13.33
CA ILE A 59 -1.00 -0.37 -12.25
C ILE A 59 -1.21 -1.80 -11.73
N SER A 60 -1.41 -2.78 -12.61
CA SER A 60 -1.56 -4.18 -12.23
C SER A 60 -0.33 -4.71 -11.48
N MET A 61 0.87 -4.38 -11.95
CA MET A 61 2.12 -4.74 -11.26
C MET A 61 2.19 -4.13 -9.86
N SER A 62 1.87 -2.83 -9.72
CA SER A 62 1.89 -2.14 -8.43
C SER A 62 0.91 -2.77 -7.43
N LEU A 63 -0.30 -3.12 -7.87
CA LEU A 63 -1.31 -3.77 -7.04
C LEU A 63 -0.89 -5.17 -6.59
N ILE A 64 -0.31 -5.98 -7.49
CA ILE A 64 0.20 -7.31 -7.16
C ILE A 64 1.34 -7.22 -6.14
N VAL A 65 2.33 -6.36 -6.38
CA VAL A 65 3.47 -6.18 -5.48
C VAL A 65 3.01 -5.66 -4.11
N SER A 66 2.10 -4.70 -4.09
CA SER A 66 1.48 -4.18 -2.87
C SER A 66 0.77 -5.27 -2.06
N GLY A 67 -0.03 -6.13 -2.71
CA GLY A 67 -0.71 -7.24 -2.07
C GLY A 67 0.26 -8.26 -1.48
N VAL A 68 1.28 -8.68 -2.24
CA VAL A 68 2.30 -9.63 -1.77
C VAL A 68 3.09 -9.04 -0.61
N ALA A 69 3.55 -7.80 -0.73
CA ALA A 69 4.34 -7.16 0.32
C ALA A 69 3.53 -6.93 1.61
N THR A 70 2.26 -6.52 1.48
CA THR A 70 1.34 -6.39 2.63
C THR A 70 1.09 -7.74 3.29
N PHE A 71 0.92 -8.81 2.49
CA PHE A 71 0.74 -10.16 3.02
C PHE A 71 1.96 -10.65 3.80
N ILE A 72 3.18 -10.43 3.28
CA ILE A 72 4.43 -10.80 3.97
C ILE A 72 4.54 -10.04 5.30
N GLN A 73 4.22 -8.74 5.30
CA GLN A 73 4.25 -7.92 6.52
C GLN A 73 3.25 -8.40 7.56
N ALA A 74 2.01 -8.70 7.14
CA ALA A 74 0.95 -9.16 8.01
C ALA A 74 1.19 -10.58 8.55
N LYS A 75 1.65 -11.51 7.71
CA LYS A 75 1.81 -12.91 8.09
C LYS A 75 3.13 -13.22 8.80
N ARG A 76 4.11 -12.32 8.71
CA ARG A 76 5.47 -12.45 9.23
C ARG A 76 6.11 -13.79 8.86
N ILE A 77 6.76 -13.82 7.70
CA ILE A 77 7.48 -15.00 7.21
C ILE A 77 8.88 -15.03 7.83
N GLY A 78 9.01 -15.75 8.95
CA GLY A 78 10.27 -15.84 9.69
C GLY A 78 10.67 -14.50 10.33
N PRO A 79 11.91 -14.00 10.13
CA PRO A 79 12.33 -12.70 10.66
C PRO A 79 11.79 -11.52 9.83
N ILE A 80 11.16 -11.76 8.69
CA ILE A 80 10.67 -10.73 7.77
C ILE A 80 9.19 -10.51 8.01
N GLY A 81 8.81 -9.26 8.32
CA GLY A 81 7.43 -8.89 8.59
C GLY A 81 7.23 -8.31 9.98
N SER A 82 6.36 -7.31 10.13
CA SER A 82 6.01 -6.78 11.45
C SER A 82 5.07 -7.70 12.23
N GLY A 83 4.34 -8.60 11.56
CA GLY A 83 3.24 -9.37 12.16
C GLY A 83 1.99 -8.53 12.38
N LEU A 84 1.94 -7.33 11.80
CA LEU A 84 0.80 -6.40 11.86
C LEU A 84 0.34 -6.09 10.44
N LEU A 85 -0.91 -5.65 10.31
CA LEU A 85 -1.45 -5.15 9.04
C LEU A 85 -0.73 -3.85 8.62
N SER A 86 0.44 -4.00 8.00
CA SER A 86 1.25 -2.90 7.47
C SER A 86 1.13 -2.88 5.96
N VAL A 87 0.21 -2.04 5.48
CA VAL A 87 -0.03 -1.83 4.05
C VAL A 87 1.22 -1.31 3.38
N GLN A 88 1.62 -2.01 2.33
CA GLN A 88 2.71 -1.60 1.46
C GLN A 88 2.14 -1.01 0.18
N GLY A 89 2.65 0.13 -0.24
CA GLY A 89 2.20 0.80 -1.44
C GLY A 89 3.29 1.68 -2.02
N THR A 90 3.00 2.29 -3.16
CA THR A 90 3.91 3.19 -3.84
C THR A 90 4.01 4.52 -3.09
N SER A 91 5.23 4.88 -2.64
CA SER A 91 5.43 6.15 -1.92
C SER A 91 5.54 7.33 -2.88
N PHE A 92 4.76 8.38 -2.60
CA PHE A 92 4.81 9.65 -3.34
C PHE A 92 6.18 10.35 -3.24
N ALA A 93 6.98 10.03 -2.22
CA ALA A 93 8.31 10.60 -2.04
C ALA A 93 9.26 10.27 -3.21
N PHE A 94 9.06 9.16 -3.90
CA PHE A 94 9.91 8.75 -5.04
C PHE A 94 9.47 9.33 -6.38
N LEU A 95 8.34 10.05 -6.45
CA LEU A 95 7.84 10.60 -7.71
C LEU A 95 8.88 11.48 -8.42
N GLY A 96 9.50 12.42 -7.69
CA GLY A 96 10.49 13.32 -8.26
C GLY A 96 11.67 12.58 -8.88
N ALA A 97 12.26 11.62 -8.13
CA ALA A 97 13.40 10.84 -8.60
C ALA A 97 13.06 10.00 -9.85
N ILE A 98 11.90 9.34 -9.87
CA ILE A 98 11.47 8.52 -11.01
C ILE A 98 11.19 9.39 -12.24
N LEU A 99 10.53 10.54 -12.07
CA LEU A 99 10.26 11.45 -13.17
C LEU A 99 11.56 12.01 -13.76
N THR A 100 12.50 12.45 -12.92
CA THR A 100 13.82 12.91 -13.38
C THR A 100 14.55 11.84 -14.15
N ALA A 101 14.63 10.61 -13.61
CA ALA A 101 15.26 9.49 -14.32
C ALA A 101 14.56 9.18 -15.64
N GLY A 102 13.22 9.17 -15.66
CA GLY A 102 12.42 8.92 -16.84
C GLY A 102 12.63 9.97 -17.94
N PHE A 103 12.74 11.25 -17.58
CA PHE A 103 13.04 12.32 -18.55
C PHE A 103 14.45 12.23 -19.12
N ILE A 104 15.44 11.86 -18.30
CA ILE A 104 16.82 11.63 -18.78
C ILE A 104 16.82 10.53 -19.84
N VAL A 105 16.18 9.39 -19.55
CA VAL A 105 16.10 8.26 -20.50
C VAL A 105 15.32 8.65 -21.76
N LYS A 106 14.21 9.37 -21.60
CA LYS A 106 13.39 9.85 -22.74
C LYS A 106 14.13 10.84 -23.63
N GLY A 107 15.04 11.65 -23.08
CA GLY A 107 15.86 12.60 -23.84
C GLY A 107 17.08 11.96 -24.53
N GLN A 108 17.42 10.72 -24.19
CA GLN A 108 18.52 9.95 -24.82
C GLN A 108 18.03 9.06 -25.98
N GLY A 109 16.72 8.90 -26.15
CA GLY A 109 16.09 8.11 -27.20
C GLY A 109 15.43 8.94 -28.29
#